data_AF-A0A4Q6CA64-F1
#
_entry.id   AF-A0A4Q6CA64-F1
#
_cell.length_a   1.000
_cell.length_b   1.000
_cell.length_c   1.000
_cell.angle_alpha   90.00
_cell.angle_beta   90.00
_cell.angle_gamma   90.00
#
_symmetry.space_group_name_H-M   'P 1'
#
loop_
_entity.id
_entity.type
_entity.pdbx_description
1 polymer ?
#
loop_
_entity_poly.entity_id
_entity_poly.type
_entity_poly.pdbx_seq_one_letter_code
_entity_poly.pdbx_strand_id
1 'polypeptide(L)'
;MLFSNQIRKDFQVGTWNKGQTLFRDNRVKQVRLKKELFTSEIADEESIRTSILAERGTIRTSSCSCSAHGAYEKHCRHVAALAFWIIAKGSLLRAGIEDSEEGAATDPNATKRSKAAAAEINVPKVVPAEGVAYVRA
;
A
#
# COMPACT_ATOMS: atom_id res chain seq x y z
N MET A 1 -18.01 2.27 -6.96
CA MET A 1 -17.07 2.93 -7.91
C MET A 1 -17.05 4.47 -7.82
N LEU A 2 -17.84 5.13 -6.96
CA LEU A 2 -17.88 6.61 -6.85
C LEU A 2 -16.59 7.25 -6.32
N PHE A 3 -15.86 6.54 -5.46
CA PHE A 3 -14.66 7.03 -4.76
C PHE A 3 -13.50 7.39 -5.72
N SER A 4 -13.25 6.59 -6.76
CA SER A 4 -12.11 6.80 -7.68
C SER A 4 -12.31 8.03 -8.57
N ASN A 5 -13.53 8.23 -9.10
CA ASN A 5 -13.84 9.39 -9.93
C ASN A 5 -13.79 10.70 -9.15
N GLN A 6 -14.17 10.67 -7.87
CA GLN A 6 -14.14 11.85 -7.02
C GLN A 6 -12.70 12.26 -6.71
N ILE A 7 -11.87 11.32 -6.26
CA ILE A 7 -10.45 11.57 -5.98
C ILE A 7 -9.70 12.03 -7.22
N ARG A 8 -9.97 11.43 -8.39
CA ARG A 8 -9.29 11.81 -9.64
C ARG A 8 -9.48 13.30 -9.99
N LYS A 9 -10.63 13.89 -9.65
CA LYS A 9 -10.91 15.32 -9.93
C LYS A 9 -10.03 16.27 -9.13
N ASP A 10 -9.44 15.82 -8.03
CA ASP A 10 -8.56 16.63 -7.19
C ASP A 10 -7.14 16.79 -7.80
N PHE A 11 -6.81 16.04 -8.85
CA PHE A 11 -5.47 16.04 -9.47
C PHE A 11 -5.52 16.54 -10.91
N GLN A 12 -4.44 17.18 -11.37
CA GLN A 12 -4.25 17.35 -12.80
C GLN A 12 -3.99 16.01 -13.48
N VAL A 13 -4.35 15.91 -14.77
CA VAL A 13 -4.23 14.67 -15.55
C VAL A 13 -2.78 14.18 -15.60
N GLY A 14 -1.80 15.07 -15.77
CA GLY A 14 -0.39 14.71 -15.81
C GLY A 14 0.12 14.16 -14.47
N THR A 15 -0.25 14.79 -13.36
CA THR A 15 0.10 14.38 -12.01
C THR A 15 -0.55 13.04 -11.65
N TRP A 16 -1.80 12.85 -12.04
CA TRP A 16 -2.53 11.59 -11.88
C TRP A 16 -1.82 10.43 -12.62
N ASN A 17 -1.48 10.63 -13.89
CA ASN A 17 -0.81 9.60 -14.68
C ASN A 17 0.57 9.23 -14.10
N LYS A 18 1.35 10.23 -13.64
CA LYS A 18 2.63 9.98 -12.97
C LYS A 18 2.46 9.21 -11.66
N GLY A 19 1.45 9.56 -10.87
CA GLY A 19 1.11 8.81 -9.64
C GLY A 19 0.72 7.36 -9.93
N GLN A 20 0.02 7.11 -11.03
CA GLN A 20 -0.31 5.76 -11.46
C GLN A 20 0.94 4.95 -11.79
N THR A 21 1.91 5.55 -12.48
CA THR A 21 3.20 4.90 -12.78
C THR A 21 3.93 4.54 -11.49
N LEU A 22 4.07 5.47 -10.56
CA LEU A 22 4.72 5.21 -9.26
C LEU A 22 4.04 4.07 -8.48
N PHE A 23 2.71 4.00 -8.53
CA PHE A 23 1.96 2.89 -7.92
C PHE A 23 2.22 1.56 -8.64
N ARG A 24 2.20 1.54 -9.98
CA ARG A 24 2.48 0.33 -10.78
C ARG A 24 3.89 -0.20 -10.58
N ASP A 25 4.85 0.70 -10.35
CA ASP A 25 6.24 0.38 -10.08
C ASP A 25 6.48 -0.09 -8.62
N ASN A 26 5.42 -0.30 -7.83
CA ASN A 26 5.47 -0.70 -6.43
C ASN A 26 6.36 0.21 -5.56
N ARG A 27 6.37 1.52 -5.85
CA ARG A 27 7.16 2.49 -5.08
C ARG A 27 6.51 2.89 -3.76
N VAL A 28 5.21 2.64 -3.59
CA VAL A 28 4.48 2.95 -2.34
C VAL A 28 4.77 1.85 -1.32
N LYS A 29 5.51 2.20 -0.26
CA LYS A 29 5.94 1.30 0.82
C LYS A 29 5.40 1.76 2.18
N GLN A 30 5.41 0.84 3.14
CA GLN A 30 5.07 1.09 4.55
C GLN A 30 3.76 1.88 4.74
N VAL A 31 2.69 1.47 4.06
CA VAL A 31 1.41 2.16 4.20
C VAL A 31 0.81 1.83 5.56
N ARG A 32 0.45 2.86 6.32
CA ARG A 32 -0.22 2.74 7.61
C ARG A 32 -1.54 3.49 7.57
N LEU A 33 -2.56 2.91 8.18
CA LEU A 33 -3.85 3.56 8.39
C LEU A 33 -4.04 3.81 9.88
N LYS A 34 -4.38 5.05 10.24
CA LYS A 34 -4.79 5.43 11.59
C LYS A 34 -6.09 6.22 11.50
N LYS A 35 -7.22 5.56 11.81
CA LYS A 35 -8.58 6.10 11.62
C LYS A 35 -8.85 6.41 10.15
N GLU A 36 -8.76 7.67 9.74
CA GLU A 36 -8.98 8.16 8.38
C GLU A 36 -7.69 8.72 7.73
N LEU A 37 -6.57 8.66 8.47
CA LEU A 37 -5.28 9.14 8.02
C LEU A 37 -4.46 7.98 7.46
N PHE A 38 -4.17 8.05 6.18
CA PHE A 38 -3.23 7.17 5.48
C PHE A 38 -1.87 7.82 5.48
N THR A 39 -0.83 7.10 5.89
CA THR A 39 0.56 7.53 5.78
C THR A 39 1.34 6.49 5.01
N SER A 40 2.30 6.92 4.20
CA SER A 40 3.16 6.02 3.44
C SER A 40 4.53 6.63 3.21
N GLU A 41 5.48 5.77 2.87
CA GLU A 41 6.78 6.15 2.37
C GLU A 41 6.88 5.75 0.90
N ILE A 42 7.20 6.70 0.03
CA ILE A 42 7.30 6.46 -1.41
C ILE A 42 8.77 6.47 -1.79
N ALA A 43 9.24 5.33 -2.29
CA ALA A 43 10.62 5.12 -2.72
C ALA A 43 10.84 5.70 -4.12
N ASP A 44 11.09 7.01 -4.19
CA ASP A 44 11.46 7.72 -5.42
C ASP A 44 12.99 7.95 -5.44
N GLU A 45 13.46 9.11 -5.90
CA GLU A 45 14.87 9.53 -5.78
C GLU A 45 15.33 9.58 -4.31
N GLU A 46 14.42 9.97 -3.41
CA GLU A 46 14.56 9.90 -1.97
C GLU A 46 13.31 9.26 -1.35
N SER A 47 13.44 8.73 -0.14
CA SER A 47 12.30 8.22 0.65
C SER A 47 11.38 9.36 1.07
N ILE A 48 10.32 9.61 0.28
CA ILE A 48 9.40 10.71 0.49
C ILE A 48 8.24 10.25 1.38
N ARG A 49 8.05 10.93 2.51
CA ARG A 49 6.89 10.68 3.39
C ARG A 49 5.68 11.43 2.88
N THR A 50 4.57 10.69 2.73
CA THR A 50 3.31 11.22 2.24
C THR A 50 2.18 10.82 3.18
N SER A 51 1.24 11.73 3.41
CA SER A 51 0.03 11.45 4.17
C SER A 51 -1.21 12.03 3.50
N ILE A 52 -2.31 11.29 3.59
CA ILE A 52 -3.62 11.64 3.04
C ILE A 52 -4.66 11.42 4.13
N LEU A 53 -5.40 12.47 4.45
CA LEU A 53 -6.64 12.36 5.21
C LEU A 53 -7.80 12.25 4.21
N ALA A 54 -8.38 11.06 4.11
CA ALA A 54 -9.48 10.80 3.18
C ALA A 54 -10.79 10.64 3.95
N GLU A 55 -11.78 11.47 3.65
CA GLU A 55 -13.10 11.45 4.28
C GLU A 55 -14.16 11.37 3.18
N ARG A 56 -15.15 10.48 3.34
CA ARG A 56 -16.34 10.34 2.44
C ARG A 56 -16.02 10.23 0.94
N GLY A 57 -14.83 9.76 0.58
CA GLY A 57 -14.43 9.67 -0.83
C GLY A 57 -13.79 10.88 -1.45
N THR A 58 -13.32 11.80 -0.61
CA THR A 58 -12.55 12.98 -1.03
C THR A 58 -11.27 13.10 -0.22
N ILE A 59 -10.26 13.74 -0.80
CA ILE A 59 -9.05 14.10 -0.06
C ILE A 59 -9.31 15.42 0.67
N ARG A 60 -9.44 15.35 2.00
CA ARG A 60 -9.61 16.55 2.83
C ARG A 60 -8.31 17.33 2.90
N THR A 61 -7.26 16.65 3.33
CA THR A 61 -5.92 17.20 3.47
C THR A 61 -4.88 16.20 3.00
N SER A 62 -3.77 16.73 2.51
CA SER A 62 -2.63 15.93 2.07
C SER A 62 -1.34 16.64 2.45
N SER A 63 -0.37 15.88 2.93
CA SER A 63 0.99 16.36 3.18
C SER A 63 1.97 15.48 2.43
N CYS A 64 3.01 16.08 1.88
CA CYS A 64 4.08 15.37 1.22
C CYS A 64 5.38 16.16 1.44
N SER A 65 6.49 15.44 1.68
CA SER A 65 7.79 16.06 1.89
C SER A 65 8.47 16.53 0.59
N CYS A 66 7.86 16.34 -0.59
CA CYS A 66 8.45 16.79 -1.85
C CYS A 66 8.26 18.30 -2.08
N SER A 67 9.23 18.94 -2.72
CA SER A 67 9.21 20.38 -3.05
C SER A 67 8.06 20.81 -3.96
N ALA A 68 7.56 19.90 -4.81
CA ALA A 68 6.46 20.18 -5.73
C ALA A 68 5.08 20.27 -5.04
N HIS A 69 4.96 19.80 -3.79
CA HIS A 69 3.69 19.75 -3.08
C HIS A 69 3.25 21.14 -2.64
N GLY A 70 2.08 21.59 -3.10
CA GLY A 70 1.55 22.93 -2.79
C GLY A 70 2.19 24.07 -3.61
N ALA A 71 3.32 23.84 -4.28
CA ALA A 71 3.99 24.85 -5.11
C ALA A 71 3.30 25.04 -6.47
N TYR A 72 2.99 23.94 -7.16
CA TYR A 72 2.37 23.97 -8.49
C TYR A 72 0.92 23.46 -8.46
N GLU A 73 0.66 22.48 -7.60
CA GLU A 73 -0.64 21.84 -7.44
C GLU A 73 -0.91 21.57 -5.95
N LYS A 74 -2.19 21.51 -5.58
CA LYS A 74 -2.62 21.13 -4.22
C LYS A 74 -2.11 19.73 -3.83
N HIS A 75 -1.94 18.85 -4.81
CA HIS A 75 -1.50 17.48 -4.63
C HIS A 75 -0.40 17.14 -5.63
N CYS A 76 0.64 16.44 -5.18
CA CYS A 76 1.75 16.01 -6.04
C CYS A 76 1.57 14.55 -6.53
N ARG A 77 2.49 14.10 -7.39
CA ARG A 77 2.52 12.72 -7.93
C ARG A 77 2.58 11.65 -6.84
N HIS A 78 3.22 11.95 -5.70
CA HIS A 78 3.34 11.04 -4.56
C HIS A 78 1.99 10.85 -3.84
N VAL A 79 1.25 11.94 -3.66
CA VAL A 79 -0.12 11.91 -3.12
C VAL A 79 -1.02 11.12 -4.07
N ALA A 80 -0.88 11.29 -5.40
CA ALA A 80 -1.62 10.50 -6.37
C ALA A 80 -1.29 9.00 -6.27
N ALA A 81 -0.01 8.63 -6.12
CA ALA A 81 0.42 7.24 -5.96
C ALA A 81 -0.20 6.58 -4.71
N LEU A 82 -0.19 7.29 -3.56
CA LEU A 82 -0.84 6.81 -2.35
C LEU A 82 -2.37 6.71 -2.55
N ALA A 83 -3.00 7.67 -3.25
CA ALA A 83 -4.42 7.60 -3.57
C ALA A 83 -4.78 6.38 -4.43
N PHE A 84 -3.96 6.03 -5.41
CA PHE A 84 -4.12 4.78 -6.17
C PHE A 84 -4.02 3.55 -5.28
N TRP A 85 -3.06 3.53 -4.36
CA TRP A 85 -2.95 2.45 -3.38
C TRP A 85 -4.22 2.34 -2.53
N ILE A 86 -4.76 3.45 -2.03
CA ILE A 86 -6.03 3.48 -1.27
C ILE A 86 -7.21 2.99 -2.12
N ILE A 87 -7.28 3.36 -3.40
CA ILE A 87 -8.35 2.89 -4.28
C ILE A 87 -8.24 1.39 -4.53
N ALA A 88 -7.02 0.88 -4.75
CA ALA A 88 -6.77 -0.51 -5.09
C ALA A 88 -6.83 -1.46 -3.88
N LYS A 89 -6.35 -1.01 -2.71
CA LYS A 89 -6.17 -1.83 -1.49
C LYS A 89 -7.03 -1.37 -0.31
N GLY A 90 -7.64 -0.19 -0.36
CA GLY A 90 -8.42 0.36 0.74
C GLY A 90 -9.76 -0.33 1.00
N SER A 91 -10.16 -1.33 0.21
CA SER A 91 -11.21 -2.27 0.62
C SER A 91 -10.71 -3.24 1.70
N LEU A 92 -9.44 -3.66 1.63
CA LEU A 92 -8.83 -4.61 2.57
C LEU A 92 -8.64 -3.98 3.95
N LEU A 93 -8.16 -2.74 4.01
CA LEU A 93 -8.04 -2.01 5.27
C LEU A 93 -9.39 -1.68 5.91
N ARG A 94 -10.44 -1.45 5.10
CA ARG A 94 -11.81 -1.25 5.59
C ARG A 94 -12.48 -2.54 6.07
N ALA A 95 -11.99 -3.70 5.66
CA ALA A 95 -12.48 -5.00 6.11
C ALA A 95 -11.96 -5.38 7.51
N GLY A 96 -11.26 -4.49 8.22
CA GLY A 96 -10.75 -4.77 9.56
C GLY A 96 -9.56 -5.72 9.55
N ILE A 97 -8.89 -5.89 8.40
CA ILE A 97 -7.51 -6.40 8.36
C ILE A 97 -6.62 -5.24 8.82
N GLU A 98 -6.80 -4.87 10.09
CA GLU A 98 -5.88 -4.03 10.84
C GLU A 98 -4.74 -4.93 11.28
N ASP A 99 -3.88 -5.26 10.32
CA ASP A 99 -2.64 -5.90 10.66
C ASP A 99 -1.81 -4.88 11.45
N SER A 100 -1.84 -5.03 12.77
CA SER A 100 -1.02 -4.23 13.67
C SER A 100 0.48 -4.40 13.38
N GLU A 101 0.90 -5.34 12.53
CA GLU A 101 2.27 -5.48 12.00
C GLU A 101 2.45 -5.95 10.52
N GLU A 102 1.39 -6.11 9.72
CA GLU A 102 1.41 -6.89 8.45
C GLU A 102 0.91 -6.11 7.21
N GLY A 103 0.98 -4.78 7.24
CA GLY A 103 0.68 -3.91 6.08
C GLY A 103 1.90 -3.44 5.30
N ALA A 104 3.11 -3.72 5.78
CA ALA A 104 4.32 -3.46 5.01
C ALA A 104 4.44 -4.57 3.97
N ALA A 105 4.48 -4.20 2.68
CA ALA A 105 5.23 -5.02 1.74
C ALA A 105 6.67 -5.03 2.28
N THR A 106 7.00 -6.03 3.08
CA THR A 106 8.38 -6.38 3.39
C THR A 106 8.98 -6.74 2.05
N ASP A 107 9.79 -5.83 1.50
CA ASP A 107 10.73 -6.23 0.46
C ASP A 107 11.41 -7.51 0.95
N PRO A 108 11.34 -8.64 0.22
CA PRO A 108 12.02 -9.87 0.63
C PRO A 108 13.55 -9.73 0.64
N ASN A 109 14.08 -8.54 0.36
CA ASN A 109 15.50 -8.23 0.31
C ASN A 109 16.01 -7.35 1.46
N ALA A 110 15.16 -6.94 2.42
CA ALA A 110 15.56 -6.08 3.53
C ALA A 110 16.06 -6.83 4.78
N THR A 111 15.95 -8.17 4.83
CA THR A 111 16.17 -8.95 6.07
C THR A 111 17.47 -9.77 6.07
N LYS A 112 18.56 -9.25 5.50
CA LYS A 112 19.91 -9.82 5.69
C LYS A 112 20.86 -8.85 6.34
N ARG A 113 20.49 -8.25 7.49
CA ARG A 113 21.46 -7.57 8.37
C ARG A 113 20.89 -7.18 9.74
N SER A 114 20.23 -8.08 10.46
CA SER A 114 20.14 -7.94 11.92
C SER A 114 19.89 -9.27 12.61
N LYS A 115 20.85 -9.64 13.46
CA LYS A 115 20.74 -10.50 14.64
C LYS A 115 20.30 -11.96 14.49
N ALA A 116 21.29 -12.81 14.66
CA ALA A 116 21.18 -14.07 15.38
C ALA A 116 20.46 -13.86 16.74
N ALA A 117 19.40 -14.63 16.98
CA ALA A 117 19.00 -15.21 18.26
C ALA A 117 17.70 -16.03 18.07
N ALA A 118 17.82 -17.34 18.25
CA ALA A 118 16.83 -18.32 18.73
C ALA A 118 15.34 -18.20 18.32
N ALA A 119 14.82 -19.21 17.61
CA ALA A 119 13.73 -20.07 18.11
C ALA A 119 13.42 -21.19 17.10
N GLU A 120 13.08 -22.35 17.63
CA GLU A 120 12.79 -23.63 16.96
C GLU A 120 11.76 -23.56 15.82
N ILE A 121 12.09 -24.23 14.73
CA ILE A 121 11.16 -24.55 13.64
C ILE A 121 10.41 -25.82 14.04
N ASN A 122 9.19 -25.68 14.55
CA ASN A 122 8.26 -26.80 14.72
C ASN A 122 7.59 -27.08 13.37
N VAL A 123 8.13 -28.04 12.63
CA VAL A 123 7.60 -28.48 11.33
C VAL A 123 6.30 -29.27 11.55
N PRO A 124 5.13 -28.82 11.06
CA PRO A 124 3.95 -29.67 11.08
C PRO A 124 4.17 -30.88 10.17
N LYS A 125 3.99 -32.06 10.77
CA LYS A 125 4.16 -33.40 10.19
C LYS A 125 3.25 -33.55 8.96
N VAL A 126 3.86 -33.72 7.78
CA VAL A 126 3.16 -34.01 6.53
C VAL A 126 2.48 -35.39 6.66
N VAL A 127 1.15 -35.42 6.57
CA VAL A 127 0.38 -36.66 6.49
C VAL A 127 0.33 -37.07 5.01
N PRO A 128 0.81 -38.27 4.62
CA PRO A 128 0.69 -38.74 3.26
C PRO A 128 -0.78 -39.08 2.95
N ALA A 129 -1.32 -38.52 1.87
CA ALA A 129 -2.65 -38.85 1.37
C ALA A 129 -2.60 -40.23 0.68
N GLU A 130 -3.40 -41.18 1.17
CA GLU A 130 -3.61 -42.47 0.51
C GLU A 130 -4.41 -42.30 -0.78
N GLY A 131 -4.00 -43.01 -1.84
CA GLY A 131 -4.64 -42.96 -3.15
C GLY A 131 -6.00 -43.67 -3.14
N VAL A 132 -7.05 -42.94 -3.48
CA VAL A 132 -8.40 -43.50 -3.66
C VAL A 132 -8.50 -44.17 -5.04
N ALA A 133 -8.80 -45.46 -5.06
CA ALA A 133 -8.98 -46.24 -6.28
C ALA A 133 -10.28 -45.85 -7.00
N TYR A 134 -10.19 -45.53 -8.29
CA TYR A 134 -11.35 -45.33 -9.16
C TYR A 134 -11.93 -46.71 -9.56
N VAL A 135 -13.20 -46.95 -9.23
CA VAL A 135 -14.00 -48.04 -9.81
C VAL A 135 -14.64 -47.53 -11.10
N ARG A 136 -14.32 -48.15 -12.24
CA ARG A 136 -15.02 -47.93 -13.51
C ARG A 136 -16.34 -48.70 -13.49
N ALA A 137 -17.43 -48.01 -13.83
CA ALA A 137 -18.69 -48.62 -14.24
C ALA A 137 -18.69 -48.89 -15.75
#